data_AF-A0A7U6QQ56-F1
#
_entry.id   AF-A0A7U6QQ56-F1
#
_cell.length_a   1.000
_cell.length_b   1.000
_cell.length_c   1.000
_cell.angle_alpha   90.00
_cell.angle_beta   90.00
_cell.angle_gamma   90.00
#
_symmetry.space_group_name_H-M   'P 1'
#
loop_
_entity.id
_entity.type
_entity.pdbx_description
1 polymer ?
#
loop_
_entity_poly.entity_id
_entity_poly.type
_entity_poly.pdbx_seq_one_letter_code
_entity_poly.pdbx_strand_id
1 'polypeptide(L)'
;MGCDNVIITAKNLPEIFAMKRDYTLLKEHSRVMDTPYGHVISENLELIKGITEPELSNFSLEELENGRRLAEYIETTTLVDGVI
;
A
#
# COMPACT_ATOMS: atom_id res chain seq x y z
N MET A 1 -18.56 17.47 -7.27
CA MET A 1 -17.37 16.77 -6.77
C MET A 1 -17.49 15.34 -7.25
N GLY A 2 -16.90 15.03 -8.41
CA GLY A 2 -16.86 13.65 -8.90
C GLY A 2 -15.64 13.00 -8.29
N CYS A 3 -15.81 12.00 -7.44
CA CYS A 3 -14.77 10.98 -7.31
C CYS A 3 -14.76 10.28 -8.65
N ASP A 4 -13.68 10.44 -9.42
CA ASP A 4 -13.46 9.53 -10.54
C ASP A 4 -13.37 8.14 -9.94
N ASN A 5 -14.32 7.27 -10.30
CA ASN A 5 -14.22 5.85 -9.99
C ASN A 5 -13.08 5.30 -10.86
N VAL A 6 -11.85 5.45 -10.37
CA VAL A 6 -10.67 4.93 -11.04
C VAL A 6 -10.68 3.42 -10.88
N ILE A 7 -10.73 2.71 -12.00
CA ILE A 7 -10.62 1.25 -12.01
C ILE A 7 -9.16 0.90 -11.72
N ILE A 8 -8.93 0.14 -10.67
CA ILE A 8 -7.62 -0.46 -10.37
C ILE A 8 -7.44 -1.65 -11.31
N THR A 9 -6.31 -1.69 -12.01
CA THR A 9 -5.94 -2.76 -12.93
C THR A 9 -4.67 -3.46 -12.46
N ALA A 10 -4.35 -4.62 -13.04
CA ALA A 10 -3.12 -5.35 -12.71
C ALA A 10 -1.84 -4.50 -12.87
N LYS A 11 -1.85 -3.48 -13.75
CA LYS A 11 -0.73 -2.56 -13.93
C LYS A 11 -0.44 -1.68 -12.72
N ASN A 12 -1.40 -1.52 -11.80
CA ASN A 12 -1.27 -0.73 -10.59
C ASN A 12 -0.79 -1.56 -9.39
N LEU A 13 -0.78 -2.90 -9.51
CA LEU A 13 -0.37 -3.78 -8.42
C LEU A 13 1.05 -3.52 -7.92
N PRO A 14 2.07 -3.27 -8.78
CA PRO A 14 3.41 -2.97 -8.31
C PRO A 14 3.46 -1.80 -7.33
N GLU A 15 2.84 -0.67 -7.67
CA GLU A 15 2.80 0.51 -6.81
C GLU A 15 2.03 0.24 -5.51
N ILE A 16 0.91 -0.50 -5.58
CA ILE A 16 0.10 -0.84 -4.41
C ILE A 16 0.86 -1.76 -3.45
N PHE A 17 1.61 -2.74 -3.97
CA PHE A 17 2.48 -3.59 -3.16
C PHE A 17 3.64 -2.80 -2.54
N ALA A 18 4.20 -1.82 -3.26
CA ALA A 18 5.20 -0.92 -2.70
C ALA A 18 4.61 -0.09 -1.54
N MET A 19 3.42 0.51 -1.72
CA MET A 19 2.72 1.23 -0.65
C MET A 19 2.44 0.34 0.57
N LYS A 20 2.05 -0.93 0.36
CA LYS A 20 1.86 -1.91 1.46
C LYS A 20 3.13 -2.07 2.29
N ARG A 21 4.26 -2.27 1.61
CA ARG A 21 5.58 -2.41 2.24
C ARG A 21 5.88 -1.18 3.08
N ASP A 22 5.70 0.02 2.52
CA ASP A 22 6.11 1.25 3.20
C ASP A 22 5.23 1.59 4.39
N TYR A 23 3.90 1.39 4.28
CA TYR A 23 3.02 1.54 5.43
C TYR A 23 3.32 0.53 6.53
N THR A 24 3.71 -0.69 6.17
CA THR A 24 4.14 -1.70 7.15
C THR A 24 5.42 -1.26 7.85
N LEU A 25 6.42 -0.77 7.11
CA LEU A 25 7.65 -0.23 7.68
C LEU A 25 7.40 0.99 8.57
N LEU A 26 6.52 1.92 8.16
CA LEU A 26 6.14 3.07 8.98
C LEU A 26 5.49 2.64 10.29
N LYS A 27 4.61 1.64 10.24
CA LYS A 27 3.96 1.08 11.43
C LYS A 27 4.95 0.39 12.37
N GLU A 28 5.96 -0.30 11.83
CA GLU A 28 6.93 -1.09 12.61
C GLU A 28 8.12 -0.26 13.13
N HIS A 29 8.55 0.77 12.39
CA HIS A 29 9.81 1.46 12.64
C HIS A 29 9.67 2.96 12.97
N SER A 30 8.45 3.49 13.10
CA SER A 30 8.24 4.88 13.47
C SER A 30 7.21 5.05 14.58
N ARG A 31 7.13 6.27 15.13
CA ARG A 31 6.10 6.65 16.12
C ARG A 31 4.83 7.21 15.48
N VAL A 32 4.67 7.07 14.17
CA VAL A 32 3.51 7.64 13.45
C VAL A 32 2.18 7.10 13.98
N MET A 33 2.18 5.87 14.50
CA MET A 33 1.00 5.23 15.10
C MET A 33 0.55 5.90 16.40
N ASP A 34 1.43 6.62 17.11
CA ASP A 34 1.10 7.41 18.31
C ASP A 34 0.48 8.76 17.95
N THR A 35 0.47 9.13 16.67
CA THR A 35 -0.07 10.40 16.18
C THR A 35 -1.51 10.24 15.71
N PRO A 36 -2.26 11.34 15.53
CA PRO A 36 -3.58 11.27 14.88
C PRO A 36 -3.57 10.63 13.48
N TYR A 37 -2.42 10.53 12.81
CA TYR A 37 -2.31 9.89 11.49
C TYR A 37 -2.27 8.36 11.54
N GLY A 38 -2.11 7.75 12.72
CA GLY A 38 -2.03 6.29 12.86
C GLY A 38 -3.30 5.55 12.39
N HIS A 39 -4.48 6.16 12.58
CA HIS A 39 -5.73 5.56 12.10
C HIS A 39 -5.78 5.50 10.56
N VAL A 40 -5.31 6.57 9.89
CA VAL A 40 -5.28 6.67 8.43
C VAL A 40 -4.37 5.58 7.83
N ILE A 41 -3.20 5.35 8.44
CA ILE A 41 -2.28 4.29 8.01
C ILE A 41 -2.93 2.91 8.13
N SER A 42 -3.68 2.68 9.22
CA SER A 42 -4.36 1.40 9.44
C SER A 42 -5.50 1.18 8.44
N GLU A 43 -6.33 2.21 8.20
CA GLU A 43 -7.40 2.17 7.20
C GLU A 43 -6.83 1.91 5.79
N ASN A 44 -5.76 2.60 5.42
CA ASN A 44 -5.11 2.41 4.13
C ASN A 44 -4.53 1.00 3.99
N LEU A 45 -3.91 0.45 5.04
CA LEU A 45 -3.42 -0.93 5.04
C LEU A 45 -4.56 -1.95 4.85
N GLU A 46 -5.71 -1.75 5.49
CA GLU A 46 -6.87 -2.63 5.31
C GLU A 46 -7.43 -2.56 3.88
N LEU A 47 -7.51 -1.36 3.28
CA LEU A 47 -7.89 -1.22 1.87
C LEU A 47 -6.92 -1.92 0.93
N ILE A 48 -5.62 -1.76 1.17
CA ILE A 48 -4.56 -2.39 0.39
C ILE A 48 -4.60 -3.92 0.53
N LYS A 49 -4.94 -4.46 1.71
CA LYS A 49 -5.15 -5.91 1.89
C LYS A 49 -6.26 -6.44 1.00
N GLY A 50 -7.39 -5.73 0.88
CA GLY A 50 -8.47 -6.10 -0.03
C GLY A 50 -8.05 -6.21 -1.50
N ILE A 51 -6.95 -5.54 -1.88
CA ILE A 51 -6.39 -5.59 -3.23
C ILE A 51 -5.28 -6.64 -3.36
N THR A 52 -4.48 -6.86 -2.31
CA THR A 52 -3.22 -7.60 -2.39
C THR A 52 -3.26 -9.01 -1.79
N GLU A 53 -4.20 -9.31 -0.90
CA GLU A 53 -4.30 -10.63 -0.29
C GLU A 53 -5.07 -11.59 -1.20
N PRO A 54 -4.52 -12.77 -1.55
CA PRO A 54 -5.15 -13.73 -2.45
C PRO A 54 -6.59 -14.12 -2.08
N GLU A 55 -6.89 -14.18 -0.78
CA GLU A 55 -8.20 -14.56 -0.26
C GLU A 55 -9.24 -13.43 -0.29
N LEU A 56 -8.80 -12.18 -0.47
CA LEU A 56 -9.67 -10.99 -0.53
C LEU A 56 -9.73 -10.37 -1.93
N SER A 57 -8.67 -10.56 -2.72
CA SER A 57 -8.47 -9.90 -4.00
C SER A 57 -9.31 -10.51 -5.12
N ASN A 58 -9.60 -9.69 -6.14
CA ASN A 58 -10.17 -10.15 -7.40
C ASN A 58 -9.12 -10.37 -8.49
N PHE A 59 -7.84 -10.10 -8.21
CA PHE A 59 -6.74 -10.41 -9.11
C PHE A 59 -6.35 -11.88 -9.00
N SER A 60 -5.87 -12.44 -10.11
CA SER A 60 -5.33 -13.80 -10.11
C SER A 60 -4.05 -13.89 -9.27
N LEU A 61 -3.72 -15.10 -8.79
CA LEU A 61 -2.47 -15.35 -8.07
C LEU A 61 -1.23 -14.94 -8.88
N GLU A 62 -1.27 -15.13 -10.20
CA GLU A 62 -0.19 -14.73 -11.11
C GLU A 62 -0.01 -13.21 -11.16
N GLU A 63 -1.11 -12.46 -11.27
CA GLU A 63 -1.08 -11.00 -11.26
C GLU A 63 -0.58 -10.45 -9.92
N LEU A 64 -1.04 -11.03 -8.81
CA LEU A 64 -0.60 -10.66 -7.46
C LEU A 64 0.90 -10.91 -7.28
N GLU A 65 1.38 -12.10 -7.67
CA GLU A 65 2.79 -12.46 -7.54
C GLU A 65 3.69 -11.60 -8.45
N ASN A 66 3.26 -11.34 -9.68
CA ASN A 66 4.00 -10.48 -10.59
C ASN A 66 4.03 -9.03 -10.07
N GLY A 67 2.92 -8.51 -9.55
CA GLY A 67 2.84 -7.20 -8.92
C GLY A 67 3.80 -7.10 -7.73
N ARG A 68 3.76 -8.08 -6.82
CA ARG A 68 4.64 -8.17 -5.64
C ARG A 68 6.12 -8.16 -6.02
N ARG A 69 6.51 -8.95 -7.03
CA ARG A 69 7.89 -9.01 -7.53
C ARG A 69 8.33 -7.70 -8.17
N LEU A 70 7.46 -7.04 -8.95
CA LEU A 70 7.78 -5.76 -9.59
C LEU A 70 7.91 -4.61 -8.58
N ALA A 71 7.17 -4.67 -7.47
CA ALA A 71 7.26 -3.68 -6.38
C ALA A 71 8.66 -3.58 -5.75
N GLU A 72 9.48 -4.63 -5.85
CA GLU A 72 10.88 -4.62 -5.37
C GLU A 72 11.73 -3.56 -6.06
N TYR A 73 11.35 -3.14 -7.27
CA TYR A 73 12.05 -2.13 -8.06
C TYR A 73 11.43 -0.73 -7.96
N ILE A 74 10.37 -0.57 -7.14
CA ILE A 74 9.71 0.71 -6.93
C ILE A 74 10.25 1.33 -5.64
N GLU A 75 11.06 2.37 -5.83
CA GLU A 75 11.37 3.32 -4.77
C GLU A 75 10.20 4.28 -4.60
N THR A 76 9.58 4.23 -3.44
CA THR A 76 8.55 5.15 -3.02
C THR A 76 9.17 6.21 -2.14
N THR A 77 8.86 7.48 -2.42
CA THR A 77 9.31 8.62 -1.61
C THR A 77 8.46 8.73 -0.35
N THR A 78 8.49 7.70 0.50
CA THR A 78 7.99 7.80 1.88
C THR A 78 9.06 8.44 2.77
N LEU A 79 9.59 9.60 2.32
CA LEU A 79 10.30 10.52 3.19
C LEU A 79 9.23 11.20 4.06
N VAL A 80 9.03 10.69 5.26
CA VAL A 80 8.39 11.51 6.31
C VAL A 80 9.42 12.55 6.69
N ASP A 81 9.29 13.74 6.11
CA ASP A 81 10.05 14.91 6.52
C ASP A 81 9.61 15.28 7.96
N GLY A 82 10.50 15.05 8.93
CA GLY A 82 10.46 15.61 10.28
C GLY A 82 9.87 14.74 11.40
N VAL A 83 10.74 14.11 12.20
CA VAL A 83 10.94 14.43 13.62
C VAL A 83 12.41 14.14 13.98
N ILE A 84 13.23 15.19 14.08
CA ILE A 84 14.45 15.23 14.91
C ILE A 84 14.06 15.90 16.22
#